data_AF-A0AAE6T8P5-F1
#
_entry.id   AF-A0AAE6T8P5-F1
#
_cell.length_a   1.000
_cell.length_b   1.000
_cell.length_c   1.000
_cell.angle_alpha   90.00
_cell.angle_beta   90.00
_cell.angle_gamma   90.00
#
_symmetry.space_group_name_H-M   'P 1'
#
loop_
_entity.id
_entity.type
_entity.pdbx_description
1 polymer ?
#
loop_
_entity_poly.entity_id
_entity_poly.type
_entity_poly.pdbx_seq_one_letter_code
_entity_poly.pdbx_strand_id
1 'polypeptide(L)'
;MSEYFLKLPGDSQPRAYSEYEVREFLGQGVIDSTTLTWKQGMDGWQPVDQVLPSMSPVRKELQEAEEENQPAEQEYRLRYPLAGLAKLSILACFVLLPFMLWSSWIVFSNNVTNYEEIQMLIQQNMAHLPSFAVPLVFLFSILFIPSLLIQLIWLYRASANVQGFQIPGLRFTPFLSVLLSCMPVVGMVLNALILQELYRASKNPAAWMLQAPSRSLRLYLLVTTALTLCALFPFGAEHYLTAFLVIGSLMTAASILWLVCVLQITRKQQELVSKNPDTRS
;
A
#
# COMPACT_ATOMS: atom_id res chain seq x y z
N MET A 1 -18.73 -24.04 28.10
CA MET A 1 -17.43 -23.37 27.94
C MET A 1 -16.95 -22.99 29.33
N SER A 2 -15.66 -23.12 29.64
CA SER A 2 -15.15 -22.72 30.96
C SER A 2 -14.99 -21.21 31.00
N GLU A 3 -15.69 -20.53 31.90
CA GLU A 3 -15.54 -19.09 32.14
C GLU A 3 -14.51 -18.84 33.24
N TYR A 4 -13.63 -17.87 33.00
CA TYR A 4 -12.58 -17.41 33.90
C TYR A 4 -12.92 -16.01 34.37
N PHE A 5 -12.87 -15.80 35.68
CA PHE A 5 -13.11 -14.51 36.30
C PHE A 5 -11.79 -13.86 36.61
N LEU A 6 -11.57 -12.64 36.13
CA LEU A 6 -10.39 -11.85 36.44
C LEU A 6 -10.71 -10.36 36.46
N LYS A 7 -9.85 -9.58 37.13
CA LYS A 7 -9.98 -8.13 37.25
C LYS A 7 -8.93 -7.47 36.37
N LEU A 8 -9.37 -6.84 35.28
CA LEU A 8 -8.49 -6.07 34.41
C LEU A 8 -8.07 -4.74 35.07
N PRO A 9 -6.91 -4.17 34.69
CA PRO A 9 -6.51 -2.84 35.12
C PRO A 9 -7.58 -1.79 34.74
N GLY A 10 -8.19 -1.15 35.74
CA GLY A 10 -9.24 -0.14 35.56
C GLY A 10 -10.67 -0.63 35.83
N ASP A 11 -10.88 -1.94 35.98
CA ASP A 11 -12.18 -2.47 36.38
C ASP A 11 -12.41 -2.36 37.90
N SER A 12 -13.63 -2.03 38.31
CA SER A 12 -14.04 -1.98 39.71
C SER A 12 -14.37 -3.37 40.27
N GLN A 13 -14.83 -4.30 39.44
CA GLN A 13 -15.20 -5.67 39.81
C GLN A 13 -14.70 -6.69 38.78
N PRO A 14 -14.42 -7.95 39.20
CA PRO A 14 -14.03 -9.01 38.28
C PRO A 14 -15.15 -9.33 37.28
N ARG A 15 -14.76 -9.60 36.03
CA ARG A 15 -15.68 -10.00 34.96
C ARG A 15 -15.34 -11.39 34.45
N ALA A 16 -16.34 -12.04 33.87
CA ALA A 16 -16.18 -13.33 33.21
C ALA A 16 -15.61 -13.15 31.81
N TYR A 17 -14.59 -13.93 31.49
CA TYR A 17 -13.94 -14.00 30.19
C TYR A 17 -13.77 -15.46 29.78
N SER A 18 -13.77 -15.71 28.48
CA SER A 18 -13.43 -17.01 27.93
C SER A 18 -11.95 -17.31 28.10
N GLU A 19 -11.56 -18.59 28.12
CA GLU A 19 -10.14 -18.99 28.17
C GLU A 19 -9.30 -18.32 27.07
N TYR A 20 -9.90 -18.17 25.89
CA TYR A 20 -9.26 -17.55 24.74
C TYR A 20 -8.90 -16.09 25.02
N GLU A 21 -9.85 -15.31 25.54
CA GLU A 21 -9.64 -13.90 25.89
C GLU A 21 -8.61 -13.74 27.00
N VAL A 22 -8.63 -14.61 28.03
CA VAL A 22 -7.63 -14.58 29.10
C VAL A 22 -6.22 -14.84 28.56
N ARG A 23 -6.07 -15.79 27.63
CA ARG A 23 -4.77 -16.06 26.96
C ARG A 23 -4.35 -14.90 26.05
N GLU A 24 -5.29 -14.25 25.38
CA GLU A 24 -5.02 -13.08 24.55
C GLU A 24 -4.54 -11.89 25.41
N PHE A 25 -5.18 -11.63 26.55
CA PHE A 25 -4.75 -10.60 27.50
C PHE A 25 -3.36 -10.88 28.07
N LEU A 26 -3.05 -12.15 28.37
CA LEU A 26 -1.71 -12.56 28.82
C LEU A 26 -0.67 -12.37 27.71
N GLY A 27 -0.99 -12.75 26.47
CA GLY A 27 -0.11 -12.62 25.31
C GLY A 27 0.13 -11.16 24.88
N GLN A 28 -0.84 -10.27 25.12
CA GLN A 28 -0.73 -8.84 24.85
C GLN A 28 -0.10 -8.05 26.01
N GLY A 29 0.19 -8.69 27.15
CA GLY A 29 0.73 -8.03 28.35
C GLY A 29 -0.27 -7.13 29.07
N VAL A 30 -1.58 -7.36 28.87
CA VAL A 30 -2.66 -6.64 29.56
C VAL A 30 -2.84 -7.15 30.99
N ILE A 31 -2.51 -8.43 31.21
CA ILE A 31 -2.46 -9.08 32.52
C ILE A 31 -1.11 -9.79 32.67
N ASP A 32 -0.58 -9.80 33.90
CA ASP A 32 0.67 -10.49 34.23
C ASP A 32 0.41 -11.92 34.73
N SER A 33 1.44 -12.76 34.76
CA SER A 33 1.39 -14.15 35.27
C SER A 33 0.91 -14.26 36.73
N THR A 34 1.04 -13.18 37.50
CA THR A 34 0.60 -13.08 38.90
C THR A 34 -0.85 -12.63 39.05
N THR A 35 -1.54 -12.33 37.94
CA THR A 35 -2.92 -11.82 37.96
C THR A 35 -3.86 -12.87 38.53
N LEU A 36 -4.56 -12.51 39.60
CA LEU A 36 -5.51 -13.39 40.27
C LEU A 36 -6.69 -13.72 39.35
N THR A 37 -6.84 -15.01 39.08
CA THR A 37 -7.89 -15.58 38.24
C THR A 37 -8.64 -16.64 39.04
N TRP A 38 -9.96 -16.68 38.89
CA TRP A 38 -10.80 -17.71 39.48
C TRP A 38 -11.62 -18.41 38.42
N LYS A 39 -11.80 -19.72 38.55
CA LYS A 39 -12.64 -20.54 37.69
C LYS A 39 -13.59 -21.34 38.56
N GLN A 40 -14.77 -21.61 38.03
CA GLN A 40 -15.77 -22.45 38.69
C GLN A 40 -15.17 -23.82 39.06
N GLY A 41 -15.19 -24.14 40.36
CA GLY A 41 -14.60 -25.37 40.92
C GLY A 41 -13.26 -25.19 41.64
N MET A 42 -12.74 -23.97 41.75
CA MET A 42 -11.54 -23.66 42.52
C MET A 42 -11.86 -23.20 43.95
N ASP A 43 -11.04 -23.64 44.92
CA ASP A 43 -11.15 -23.29 46.34
C ASP A 43 -10.87 -21.81 46.66
N GLY A 44 -10.33 -21.06 45.69
CA GLY A 44 -10.03 -19.64 45.83
C GLY A 44 -9.37 -19.05 44.58
N TRP A 45 -9.13 -17.74 44.60
CA TRP A 45 -8.41 -17.02 43.55
C TRP A 45 -6.96 -17.47 43.51
N GLN A 46 -6.46 -17.83 42.32
CA GLN A 46 -5.07 -18.22 42.14
C GLN A 46 -4.43 -17.45 40.98
N PRO A 47 -3.09 -17.29 40.96
CA PRO A 47 -2.37 -16.70 39.85
C PRO A 47 -2.68 -17.38 38.51
N VAL A 48 -2.79 -16.59 37.43
CA VAL A 48 -3.20 -17.09 36.11
C VAL A 48 -2.27 -18.18 35.58
N ASP A 49 -0.99 -18.17 35.95
CA ASP A 49 0.00 -19.20 35.56
C ASP A 49 -0.28 -20.59 36.18
N GLN A 50 -0.91 -20.64 37.35
CA GLN A 50 -1.32 -21.87 38.03
C GLN A 50 -2.65 -22.40 37.48
N VAL A 51 -3.56 -21.50 37.12
CA VAL A 51 -4.89 -21.87 36.58
C VAL A 51 -4.81 -22.25 35.10
N LEU A 52 -3.98 -21.55 34.34
CA LEU A 52 -3.71 -21.78 32.93
C LEU A 52 -2.25 -22.19 32.79
N PRO A 53 -1.92 -23.50 32.88
CA PRO A 53 -0.56 -23.96 32.70
C PRO A 53 -0.03 -23.46 31.35
N SER A 54 1.21 -22.94 31.38
CA SER A 54 1.90 -22.45 30.18
C SER A 54 1.80 -23.50 29.08
N MET A 55 1.53 -23.05 27.85
CA MET A 55 1.23 -23.89 26.68
C MET A 55 2.00 -25.22 26.67
N SER A 56 1.25 -26.31 26.45
CA SER A 56 1.75 -27.68 26.34
C SER A 56 3.06 -27.74 25.55
N PRO A 57 4.05 -28.55 25.96
CA PRO A 57 5.32 -28.70 25.24
C PRO A 57 5.11 -29.01 23.76
N VAL A 58 4.03 -29.72 23.41
CA VAL A 58 3.65 -30.02 22.02
C VAL A 58 3.35 -28.75 21.20
N ARG A 59 2.80 -27.69 21.81
CA ARG A 59 2.54 -26.42 21.12
C ARG A 59 3.78 -25.52 21.05
N LYS A 60 4.68 -25.61 22.03
CA LYS A 60 6.02 -25.02 21.89
C LYS A 60 6.81 -25.72 20.82
N GLU A 61 6.80 -27.05 20.77
CA GLU A 61 7.41 -27.83 19.69
C GLU A 61 6.75 -27.57 18.34
N LEU A 62 5.43 -27.32 18.28
CA LEU A 62 4.75 -26.90 17.04
C LEU A 62 5.06 -25.45 16.65
N GLN A 63 5.23 -24.53 17.61
CA GLN A 63 5.65 -23.15 17.35
C GLN A 63 7.13 -23.06 17.00
N GLU A 64 7.99 -23.81 17.70
CA GLU A 64 9.40 -23.99 17.41
C GLU A 64 9.56 -24.73 16.10
N ALA A 65 8.71 -25.72 15.76
CA ALA A 65 8.69 -26.34 14.44
C ALA A 65 8.04 -25.46 13.36
N GLU A 66 7.17 -24.50 13.69
CA GLU A 66 6.69 -23.46 12.77
C GLU A 66 7.73 -22.35 12.56
N GLU A 67 8.55 -22.06 13.58
CA GLU A 67 9.70 -21.15 13.52
C GLU A 67 10.92 -21.81 12.85
N GLU A 68 11.13 -23.11 13.04
CA GLU A 68 12.17 -23.93 12.42
C GLU A 68 11.79 -24.36 11.00
N ASN A 69 10.48 -24.45 10.67
CA ASN A 69 9.99 -24.54 9.28
C ASN A 69 9.85 -23.18 8.59
N GLN A 70 10.25 -22.06 9.22
CA GLN A 70 10.56 -20.88 8.42
C GLN A 70 11.78 -21.27 7.57
N PRO A 71 11.73 -21.11 6.24
CA PRO A 71 12.88 -21.42 5.41
C PRO A 71 14.08 -20.64 5.95
N ALA A 72 15.16 -21.38 6.27
CA ALA A 72 16.41 -20.90 6.87
C ALA A 72 16.71 -19.45 6.48
N GLU A 73 16.95 -18.57 7.48
CA GLU A 73 17.22 -17.13 7.35
C GLU A 73 17.67 -16.74 5.95
N GLN A 74 16.69 -16.50 5.07
CA GLN A 74 16.98 -16.39 3.66
C GLN A 74 17.54 -14.98 3.45
N GLU A 75 18.84 -14.90 3.21
CA GLU A 75 19.53 -13.63 3.08
C GLU A 75 18.93 -12.84 1.89
N TYR A 76 18.15 -11.80 2.21
CA TYR A 76 17.49 -11.01 1.18
C TYR A 76 18.46 -9.98 0.63
N ARG A 77 18.74 -10.02 -0.68
CA ARG A 77 19.60 -9.03 -1.33
C ARG A 77 18.85 -8.24 -2.40
N LEU A 78 18.96 -6.91 -2.35
CA LEU A 78 18.46 -6.06 -3.44
C LEU A 78 19.37 -6.22 -4.66
N ARG A 79 18.77 -6.58 -5.80
CA ARG A 79 19.47 -6.59 -7.09
C ARG A 79 19.72 -5.17 -7.60
N TYR A 80 18.78 -4.27 -7.34
CA TYR A 80 18.83 -2.87 -7.77
C TYR A 80 18.44 -1.91 -6.65
N PRO A 81 19.13 -0.76 -6.53
CA PRO A 81 18.73 0.30 -5.62
C PRO A 81 17.46 0.99 -6.10
N LEU A 82 16.49 1.16 -5.20
CA LEU A 82 15.20 1.80 -5.48
C LEU A 82 15.09 3.24 -4.96
N ALA A 83 15.88 3.60 -3.93
CA ALA A 83 15.74 4.88 -3.23
C ALA A 83 15.91 6.10 -4.15
N GLY A 84 16.85 6.07 -5.09
CA GLY A 84 17.07 7.17 -6.04
C GLY A 84 15.86 7.40 -6.95
N LEU A 85 15.27 6.33 -7.46
CA LEU A 85 14.09 6.42 -8.32
C LEU A 85 12.85 6.85 -7.53
N ALA A 86 12.68 6.35 -6.31
CA ALA A 86 11.59 6.79 -5.44
C ALA A 86 11.66 8.30 -5.13
N LYS A 87 12.86 8.85 -4.91
CA LYS A 87 13.06 10.31 -4.76
C LYS A 87 12.72 11.09 -6.03
N LEU A 88 13.11 10.58 -7.20
CA LEU A 88 12.75 11.19 -8.48
C LEU A 88 11.23 11.14 -8.73
N SER A 89 10.56 10.07 -8.31
CA SER A 89 9.09 9.97 -8.37
C SER A 89 8.39 11.01 -7.50
N ILE A 90 8.95 11.38 -6.34
CA ILE A 90 8.44 12.49 -5.51
C ILE A 90 8.54 13.79 -6.29
N LEU A 91 9.71 14.08 -6.88
CA LEU A 91 9.93 15.30 -7.66
C LEU A 91 8.96 15.38 -8.85
N ALA A 92 8.78 14.28 -9.58
CA ALA A 92 7.85 14.21 -10.69
C ALA A 92 6.39 14.46 -10.24
N CYS A 93 5.96 13.89 -9.11
CA CYS A 93 4.62 14.16 -8.57
C CYS A 93 4.46 15.62 -8.14
N PHE A 94 5.48 16.21 -7.52
CA PHE A 94 5.45 17.61 -7.09
C PHE A 94 5.29 18.58 -8.26
N VAL A 95 5.84 18.23 -9.43
CA VAL A 95 5.71 19.01 -10.66
C VAL A 95 4.35 18.79 -11.35
N LEU A 96 3.84 17.55 -11.38
CA LEU A 96 2.63 17.20 -12.14
C LEU A 96 1.33 17.57 -11.41
N LEU A 97 1.29 17.46 -10.08
CA LEU A 97 0.06 17.69 -9.29
C LEU A 97 -0.47 19.14 -9.39
N PRO A 98 0.36 20.19 -9.27
CA PRO A 98 -0.10 21.56 -9.43
C PRO A 98 -0.73 21.81 -10.80
N PHE A 99 -0.25 21.16 -11.85
CA PHE A 99 -0.78 21.32 -13.21
C PHE A 99 -2.16 20.68 -13.36
N MET A 100 -2.35 19.46 -12.81
CA MET A 100 -3.66 18.80 -12.78
C MET A 100 -4.69 19.61 -11.99
N LEU A 101 -4.27 20.22 -10.89
CA LEU A 101 -5.13 21.08 -10.07
C LEU A 101 -5.43 22.41 -10.78
N TRP A 102 -4.45 23.00 -11.46
CA TRP A 102 -4.60 24.23 -12.23
C TRP A 102 -5.56 24.05 -13.41
N SER A 103 -5.43 22.97 -14.19
CA SER A 103 -6.35 22.68 -15.29
C SER A 103 -7.78 22.41 -14.79
N SER A 104 -7.91 21.71 -13.67
CA SER A 104 -9.19 21.52 -12.97
C SER A 104 -9.81 22.83 -12.52
N TRP A 105 -9.00 23.75 -11.97
CA TRP A 105 -9.44 25.07 -11.54
C TRP A 105 -9.91 25.96 -12.69
N ILE A 106 -9.21 25.97 -13.84
CA ILE A 106 -9.62 26.74 -15.02
C ILE A 106 -11.00 26.28 -15.50
N VAL A 107 -11.19 24.96 -15.63
CA VAL A 107 -12.46 24.43 -16.13
C VAL A 107 -13.60 24.68 -15.14
N PHE A 108 -13.35 24.53 -13.84
CA PHE A 108 -14.33 24.80 -12.79
C PHE A 108 -14.73 26.28 -12.71
N SER A 109 -13.75 27.20 -12.68
CA SER A 109 -14.00 28.64 -12.50
C SER A 109 -14.77 29.28 -13.66
N ASN A 110 -14.71 28.71 -14.85
CA ASN A 110 -15.35 29.24 -16.05
C ASN A 110 -16.68 28.56 -16.42
N ASN A 111 -17.17 27.61 -15.60
CA ASN A 111 -18.44 26.88 -15.80
C ASN A 111 -18.63 26.35 -17.23
N VAL A 112 -17.55 25.85 -17.84
CA VAL A 112 -17.56 25.50 -19.26
C VAL A 112 -18.27 24.16 -19.47
N THR A 113 -19.24 24.14 -20.39
CA THR A 113 -20.03 22.94 -20.69
C THR A 113 -19.58 22.20 -21.95
N ASN A 114 -18.75 22.82 -22.80
CA ASN A 114 -18.35 22.26 -24.09
C ASN A 114 -16.81 22.17 -24.26
N TYR A 115 -16.33 21.15 -24.98
CA TYR A 115 -14.90 20.95 -25.24
C TYR A 115 -14.27 22.06 -26.08
N GLU A 116 -15.00 22.55 -27.08
CA GLU A 116 -14.52 23.65 -27.95
C GLU A 116 -14.31 24.94 -27.16
N GLU A 117 -15.21 25.23 -26.22
CA GLU A 117 -15.07 26.36 -25.30
C GLU A 117 -13.87 26.19 -24.38
N ILE A 118 -13.57 24.97 -23.91
CA ILE A 118 -12.36 24.70 -23.10
C ILE A 118 -11.10 24.92 -23.94
N GLN A 119 -11.05 24.41 -25.18
CA GLN A 119 -9.90 24.61 -26.06
C GLN A 119 -9.69 26.10 -26.35
N MET A 120 -10.75 26.84 -26.67
CA MET A 120 -10.69 28.28 -26.87
C MET A 120 -10.26 29.02 -25.59
N LEU A 121 -10.81 28.67 -24.43
CA LEU A 121 -10.50 29.30 -23.16
C LEU A 121 -9.06 29.00 -22.71
N ILE A 122 -8.58 27.77 -22.91
CA ILE A 122 -7.18 27.40 -22.69
C ILE A 122 -6.31 28.21 -23.63
N GLN A 123 -6.64 28.28 -24.92
CA GLN A 123 -5.84 29.00 -25.91
C GLN A 123 -5.82 30.51 -25.65
N GLN A 124 -6.93 31.09 -25.21
CA GLN A 124 -7.05 32.50 -24.83
C GLN A 124 -6.28 32.79 -23.53
N ASN A 125 -6.42 31.95 -22.49
CA ASN A 125 -5.60 32.08 -21.28
C ASN A 125 -4.11 31.89 -21.55
N MET A 126 -3.75 30.99 -22.48
CA MET A 126 -2.36 30.82 -22.96
C MET A 126 -1.84 32.04 -23.71
N ALA A 127 -2.71 32.78 -24.41
CA ALA A 127 -2.34 34.04 -25.06
C ALA A 127 -2.17 35.20 -24.06
N HIS A 128 -2.88 35.17 -22.93
CA HIS A 128 -2.78 36.16 -21.86
C HIS A 128 -1.76 35.81 -20.77
N LEU A 129 -1.24 34.58 -20.77
CA LEU A 129 -0.17 34.16 -19.88
C LEU A 129 1.10 34.99 -20.19
N PRO A 130 1.81 35.48 -19.17
CA PRO A 130 3.03 36.22 -19.38
C PRO A 130 4.05 35.33 -20.13
N SER A 131 4.90 35.95 -20.94
CA SER A 131 5.81 35.27 -21.89
C SER A 131 6.69 34.18 -21.26
N PHE A 132 6.95 34.25 -19.96
CA PHE A 132 7.69 33.23 -19.21
C PHE A 132 6.90 31.94 -18.92
N ALA A 133 5.56 31.98 -18.94
CA ALA A 133 4.72 30.86 -18.54
C ALA A 133 4.42 29.87 -19.69
N VAL A 134 4.41 30.32 -20.95
CA VAL A 134 4.28 29.46 -22.13
C VAL A 134 5.41 28.41 -22.23
N PRO A 135 6.70 28.77 -22.11
CA PRO A 135 7.78 27.78 -22.11
C PRO A 135 7.73 26.85 -20.89
N LEU A 136 7.19 27.30 -19.75
CA LEU A 136 6.94 26.44 -18.58
C LEU A 136 5.92 25.33 -18.90
N VAL A 137 4.77 25.67 -19.49
CA VAL A 137 3.75 24.67 -19.89
C VAL A 137 4.32 23.64 -20.88
N PHE A 138 5.14 24.10 -21.84
CA PHE A 138 5.82 23.22 -22.79
C PHE A 138 6.84 22.30 -22.11
N LEU A 139 7.68 22.86 -21.22
CA LEU A 139 8.67 22.11 -20.46
C LEU A 139 8.00 21.06 -19.55
N PHE A 140 6.86 21.40 -18.93
CA PHE A 140 6.07 20.46 -18.13
C PHE A 140 5.43 19.34 -18.95
N SER A 141 4.96 19.64 -20.17
CA SER A 141 4.43 18.63 -21.09
C SER A 141 5.51 17.62 -21.49
N ILE A 142 6.74 18.09 -21.69
CA ILE A 142 7.90 17.23 -21.98
C ILE A 142 8.26 16.36 -20.76
N LEU A 143 8.11 16.87 -19.53
CA LEU A 143 8.43 16.12 -18.30
C LEU A 143 7.52 14.92 -18.04
N PHE A 144 6.40 14.78 -18.75
CA PHE A 144 5.54 13.59 -18.65
C PHE A 144 6.26 12.32 -19.11
N ILE A 145 7.02 12.38 -20.21
CA ILE A 145 7.73 11.22 -20.77
C ILE A 145 8.84 10.73 -19.81
N PRO A 146 9.75 11.59 -19.31
CA PRO A 146 10.71 11.21 -18.27
C PRO A 146 10.05 10.68 -17.01
N SER A 147 8.94 11.29 -16.56
CA SER A 147 8.20 10.80 -15.40
C SER A 147 7.76 9.36 -15.61
N LEU A 148 7.06 9.07 -16.72
CA LEU A 148 6.60 7.73 -17.06
C LEU A 148 7.77 6.73 -17.16
N LEU A 149 8.89 7.12 -17.77
CA LEU A 149 10.10 6.30 -17.81
C LEU A 149 10.62 5.97 -16.41
N ILE A 150 10.67 6.94 -15.49
CA ILE A 150 11.07 6.70 -14.09
C ILE A 150 10.14 5.68 -13.43
N GLN A 151 8.82 5.80 -13.65
CA GLN A 151 7.84 4.85 -13.11
C GLN A 151 8.06 3.43 -13.63
N LEU A 152 8.25 3.27 -14.95
CA LEU A 152 8.48 1.96 -15.56
C LEU A 152 9.82 1.33 -15.12
N ILE A 153 10.89 2.13 -15.05
CA ILE A 153 12.20 1.66 -14.57
C ILE A 153 12.11 1.25 -13.10
N TRP A 154 11.41 2.03 -12.27
CA TRP A 154 11.19 1.67 -10.88
C TRP A 154 10.42 0.36 -10.76
N LEU A 155 9.34 0.20 -11.53
CA LEU A 155 8.52 -1.01 -11.51
C LEU A 155 9.33 -2.24 -11.92
N TYR A 156 10.11 -2.13 -13.00
CA TYR A 156 11.01 -3.20 -13.42
C TYR A 156 11.98 -3.61 -12.30
N ARG A 157 12.64 -2.62 -11.68
CA ARG A 157 13.63 -2.89 -10.62
C ARG A 157 12.98 -3.47 -9.36
N ALA A 158 11.81 -2.97 -8.98
CA ALA A 158 11.07 -3.47 -7.82
C ALA A 158 10.63 -4.92 -8.01
N SER A 159 10.15 -5.27 -9.21
CA SER A 159 9.83 -6.66 -9.58
C SER A 159 11.07 -7.54 -9.64
N ALA A 160 12.18 -7.03 -10.18
CA ALA A 160 13.43 -7.79 -10.25
C ALA A 160 14.04 -8.07 -8.87
N ASN A 161 13.86 -7.15 -7.91
CA ASN A 161 14.26 -7.37 -6.52
C ASN A 161 13.44 -8.48 -5.86
N VAL A 162 12.12 -8.45 -6.04
CA VAL A 162 11.21 -9.47 -5.49
C VAL A 162 11.47 -10.85 -6.09
N GLN A 163 11.79 -10.93 -7.38
CA GLN A 163 12.28 -12.18 -7.98
C GLN A 163 13.63 -12.62 -7.42
N GLY A 164 14.52 -11.67 -7.12
CA GLY A 164 15.81 -11.93 -6.48
C GLY A 164 15.68 -12.54 -5.08
N PHE A 165 14.55 -12.31 -4.39
CA PHE A 165 14.22 -12.95 -3.11
C PHE A 165 13.78 -14.42 -3.25
N GLN A 166 13.74 -14.96 -4.47
CA GLN A 166 13.42 -16.37 -4.77
C GLN A 166 12.05 -16.83 -4.25
N ILE A 167 11.08 -15.92 -4.22
CA ILE A 167 9.73 -16.21 -3.71
C ILE A 167 8.97 -17.08 -4.73
N PRO A 168 8.46 -18.26 -4.34
CA PRO A 168 7.67 -19.11 -5.22
C PRO A 168 6.28 -18.50 -5.47
N GLY A 169 5.75 -18.72 -6.69
CA GLY A 169 4.37 -18.40 -7.05
C GLY A 169 4.10 -16.96 -7.51
N LEU A 170 5.14 -16.13 -7.71
CA LEU A 170 4.99 -14.80 -8.32
C LEU A 170 4.41 -14.92 -9.73
N ARG A 171 3.35 -14.16 -10.01
CA ARG A 171 2.64 -14.23 -11.30
C ARG A 171 3.26 -13.27 -12.32
N PHE A 172 3.81 -12.16 -11.86
CA PHE A 172 4.30 -11.10 -12.74
C PHE A 172 5.84 -11.07 -12.80
N THR A 173 6.39 -11.30 -13.99
CA THR A 173 7.82 -11.08 -14.24
C THR A 173 8.12 -9.59 -14.41
N PRO A 174 9.38 -9.12 -14.23
CA PRO A 174 9.75 -7.72 -14.38
C PRO A 174 9.39 -7.15 -15.74
N PHE A 175 9.64 -7.91 -16.81
CA PHE A 175 9.30 -7.50 -18.16
C PHE A 175 7.78 -7.44 -18.37
N LEU A 176 7.07 -8.47 -17.91
CA LEU A 176 5.61 -8.52 -18.01
C LEU A 176 4.94 -7.39 -17.21
N SER A 177 5.49 -7.05 -16.04
CA SER A 177 5.02 -5.95 -15.19
C SER A 177 5.05 -4.62 -15.94
N VAL A 178 6.15 -4.33 -16.63
CA VAL A 178 6.30 -3.11 -17.44
C VAL A 178 5.36 -3.13 -18.64
N LEU A 179 5.34 -4.22 -19.40
CA LEU A 179 4.51 -4.34 -20.61
C LEU A 179 3.02 -4.13 -20.31
N LEU A 180 2.52 -4.78 -19.26
CA LEU A 180 1.12 -4.66 -18.85
C LEU A 180 0.79 -3.26 -18.32
N SER A 181 1.73 -2.60 -17.64
CA SER A 181 1.54 -1.23 -17.13
C SER A 181 1.46 -0.18 -18.24
N CYS A 182 2.02 -0.46 -19.42
CA CYS A 182 1.91 0.42 -20.59
C CYS A 182 0.55 0.32 -21.30
N MET A 183 -0.33 -0.61 -20.93
CA MET A 183 -1.64 -0.75 -21.57
C MET A 183 -2.59 0.37 -21.09
N PRO A 184 -3.09 1.26 -21.97
CA PRO A 184 -3.78 2.49 -21.55
C PRO A 184 -5.05 2.31 -20.70
N VAL A 185 -5.74 1.17 -20.83
CA VAL A 185 -7.04 0.92 -20.18
C VAL A 185 -6.97 -0.25 -19.20
N VAL A 186 -6.54 -1.41 -19.67
CA VAL A 186 -6.37 -2.62 -18.84
C VAL A 186 -5.17 -2.47 -17.90
N GLY A 187 -4.17 -1.69 -18.31
CA GLY A 187 -2.92 -1.53 -17.58
C GLY A 187 -3.08 -0.81 -16.25
N MET A 188 -4.12 0.02 -16.03
CA MET A 188 -4.31 0.69 -14.75
C MET A 188 -4.67 -0.30 -13.63
N VAL A 189 -5.66 -1.18 -13.88
CA VAL A 189 -6.05 -2.23 -12.94
C VAL A 189 -4.94 -3.27 -12.80
N LEU A 190 -4.32 -3.67 -13.91
CA LEU A 190 -3.18 -4.58 -13.88
C LEU A 190 -2.00 -4.02 -13.09
N ASN A 191 -1.67 -2.73 -13.24
CA ASN A 191 -0.63 -2.07 -12.46
C ASN A 191 -0.94 -2.10 -10.97
N ALA A 192 -2.20 -1.86 -10.58
CA ALA A 192 -2.62 -2.02 -9.19
C ALA A 192 -2.44 -3.47 -8.67
N LEU A 193 -2.74 -4.48 -9.48
CA LEU A 193 -2.52 -5.89 -9.13
C LEU A 193 -1.02 -6.24 -9.01
N ILE A 194 -0.19 -5.73 -9.92
CA ILE A 194 1.27 -5.87 -9.85
C ILE A 194 1.80 -5.26 -8.55
N LEU A 195 1.39 -4.03 -8.24
CA LEU A 195 1.77 -3.37 -6.98
C LEU A 195 1.32 -4.19 -5.75
N GLN A 196 0.14 -4.83 -5.80
CA GLN A 196 -0.31 -5.69 -4.70
C GLN A 196 0.58 -6.92 -4.51
N GLU A 197 0.96 -7.59 -5.60
CA GLU A 197 1.90 -8.70 -5.54
C GLU A 197 3.24 -8.24 -4.95
N LEU A 198 3.79 -7.12 -5.47
CA LEU A 198 5.04 -6.54 -4.98
C LEU A 198 4.96 -6.18 -3.50
N TYR A 199 3.89 -5.54 -3.06
CA TYR A 199 3.71 -5.15 -1.66
C TYR A 199 3.64 -6.37 -0.74
N ARG A 200 2.84 -7.38 -1.10
CA ARG A 200 2.68 -8.60 -0.30
C ARG A 200 3.99 -9.37 -0.19
N ALA A 201 4.67 -9.56 -1.32
CA ALA A 201 5.97 -10.19 -1.40
C ALA A 201 7.05 -9.42 -0.63
N SER A 202 7.01 -8.09 -0.66
CA SER A 202 7.95 -7.23 0.09
C SER A 202 7.64 -7.14 1.58
N LYS A 203 6.43 -7.52 2.03
CA LYS A 203 6.03 -7.44 3.44
C LYS A 203 6.45 -8.69 4.21
N ASN A 204 6.14 -9.86 3.67
CA ASN A 204 6.58 -11.14 4.20
C ASN A 204 6.73 -12.12 3.03
N PRO A 205 7.96 -12.34 2.53
CA PRO A 205 8.24 -13.26 1.43
C PRO A 205 7.73 -14.69 1.65
N ALA A 206 7.89 -15.24 2.85
CA ALA A 206 7.56 -16.64 3.15
C ALA A 206 6.05 -16.91 3.12
N ALA A 207 5.25 -15.98 3.65
CA ALA A 207 3.79 -16.10 3.72
C ALA A 207 3.08 -15.04 2.86
N TRP A 208 3.65 -14.69 1.70
CA TRP A 208 3.22 -13.52 0.94
C TRP A 208 1.78 -13.61 0.43
N MET A 209 1.32 -14.81 0.04
CA MET A 209 -0.05 -15.01 -0.47
C MET A 209 -1.12 -14.72 0.60
N LEU A 210 -0.80 -14.93 1.87
CA LEU A 210 -1.69 -14.68 3.01
C LEU A 210 -1.70 -13.22 3.44
N GLN A 211 -0.78 -12.40 2.93
CA GLN A 211 -0.69 -11.00 3.33
C GLN A 211 -1.82 -10.16 2.72
N ALA A 212 -2.53 -9.44 3.58
CA ALA A 212 -3.46 -8.42 3.14
C ALA A 212 -2.70 -7.21 2.53
N PRO A 213 -3.19 -6.66 1.39
CA PRO A 213 -2.61 -5.45 0.81
C PRO A 213 -2.84 -4.24 1.73
N SER A 214 -1.97 -3.22 1.61
CA SER A 214 -2.13 -1.98 2.38
C SER A 214 -3.44 -1.26 2.04
N ARG A 215 -3.92 -0.40 2.95
CA ARG A 215 -5.10 0.43 2.72
C ARG A 215 -4.92 1.34 1.50
N SER A 216 -3.73 1.94 1.33
CA SER A 216 -3.40 2.77 0.18
C SER A 216 -3.43 1.98 -1.14
N LEU A 217 -2.95 0.74 -1.17
CA LEU A 217 -3.04 -0.09 -2.38
C LEU A 217 -4.48 -0.49 -2.73
N ARG A 218 -5.32 -0.76 -1.72
CA ARG A 218 -6.75 -1.03 -1.95
C ARG A 218 -7.47 0.20 -2.51
N LEU A 219 -7.18 1.37 -1.94
CA LEU A 219 -7.68 2.64 -2.46
C LEU A 219 -7.16 2.91 -3.88
N TYR A 220 -5.88 2.63 -4.14
CA TYR A 220 -5.29 2.78 -5.46
C TYR A 220 -6.03 1.91 -6.49
N LEU A 221 -6.23 0.62 -6.18
CA LEU A 221 -7.00 -0.28 -7.05
C LEU A 221 -8.41 0.25 -7.32
N LEU A 222 -9.12 0.72 -6.28
CA LEU A 222 -10.46 1.28 -6.42
C LEU A 222 -10.44 2.49 -7.36
N VAL A 223 -9.56 3.45 -7.11
CA VAL A 223 -9.43 4.68 -7.90
C VAL A 223 -9.06 4.36 -9.36
N THR A 224 -8.09 3.46 -9.59
CA THR A 224 -7.72 3.06 -10.96
C THR A 224 -8.84 2.31 -11.66
N THR A 225 -9.62 1.51 -10.95
CA THR A 225 -10.78 0.81 -11.53
C THR A 225 -11.87 1.80 -11.90
N ALA A 226 -12.18 2.76 -11.04
CA ALA A 226 -13.11 3.84 -11.34
C ALA A 226 -12.64 4.65 -12.57
N LEU A 227 -11.35 4.98 -12.62
CA LEU A 227 -10.76 5.70 -13.75
C LEU A 227 -10.86 4.89 -15.06
N THR A 228 -10.57 3.59 -15.04
CA THR A 228 -10.74 2.68 -16.19
C THR A 228 -12.21 2.63 -16.64
N LEU A 229 -13.16 2.58 -15.71
CA LEU A 229 -14.59 2.60 -16.04
C LEU A 229 -15.00 3.93 -16.68
N CYS A 230 -14.55 5.06 -16.14
CA CYS A 230 -14.78 6.38 -16.75
C CYS A 230 -14.18 6.50 -18.16
N ALA A 231 -13.05 5.83 -18.43
CA ALA A 231 -12.43 5.81 -19.74
C ALA A 231 -13.16 4.89 -20.74
N LEU A 232 -13.69 3.75 -20.28
CA LEU A 232 -14.43 2.79 -21.11
C LEU A 232 -15.86 3.22 -21.40
N PHE A 233 -16.49 3.92 -20.47
CA PHE A 233 -17.85 4.42 -20.57
C PHE A 233 -17.84 5.94 -20.49
N PRO A 234 -17.46 6.63 -21.59
CA PRO A 234 -17.38 8.08 -21.60
C PRO A 234 -18.73 8.69 -21.30
N PHE A 235 -18.71 9.76 -20.51
CA PHE A 235 -19.89 10.55 -20.20
C PHE A 235 -20.49 11.14 -21.49
N GLY A 236 -21.82 11.26 -21.54
CA GLY A 236 -22.50 11.98 -22.63
C GLY A 236 -22.03 13.43 -22.73
N ALA A 237 -22.18 14.03 -23.91
CA ALA A 237 -21.70 15.39 -24.18
C ALA A 237 -22.29 16.43 -23.19
N GLU A 238 -23.52 16.21 -22.72
CA GLU A 238 -24.19 17.03 -21.70
C GLU A 238 -23.54 17.00 -20.30
N HIS A 239 -22.61 16.08 -20.04
CA HIS A 239 -21.97 15.89 -18.73
C HIS A 239 -20.46 16.14 -18.77
N TYR A 240 -19.98 16.90 -19.74
CA TYR A 240 -18.56 17.15 -19.95
C TYR A 240 -17.85 17.74 -18.72
N LEU A 241 -18.43 18.76 -18.08
CA LEU A 241 -17.86 19.38 -16.89
C LEU A 241 -17.69 18.37 -15.74
N THR A 242 -18.73 17.58 -15.49
CA THR A 242 -18.73 16.50 -14.49
C THR A 242 -17.68 15.45 -14.83
N ALA A 243 -17.60 15.03 -16.09
CA ALA A 243 -16.62 14.07 -16.58
C ALA A 243 -15.19 14.55 -16.35
N PHE A 244 -14.91 15.81 -16.70
CA PHE A 244 -13.59 16.41 -16.55
C PHE A 244 -13.14 16.47 -15.09
N LEU A 245 -14.02 16.93 -14.19
CA LEU A 245 -13.73 17.02 -12.75
C LEU A 245 -13.57 15.64 -12.11
N VAL A 246 -14.43 14.68 -12.47
CA VAL A 246 -14.33 13.30 -11.96
C VAL A 246 -13.05 12.63 -12.45
N ILE A 247 -12.75 12.69 -13.74
CA ILE A 247 -11.53 12.09 -14.29
C ILE A 247 -10.28 12.78 -13.73
N GLY A 248 -10.26 14.11 -13.68
CA GLY A 248 -9.13 14.88 -13.15
C GLY A 248 -8.87 14.59 -11.67
N SER A 249 -9.92 14.52 -10.85
CA SER A 249 -9.79 14.17 -9.42
C SER A 249 -9.32 12.72 -9.23
N LEU A 250 -9.85 11.77 -10.00
CA LEU A 250 -9.41 10.37 -9.99
C LEU A 250 -7.95 10.22 -10.42
N MET A 251 -7.51 10.91 -11.47
CA MET A 251 -6.09 10.90 -11.91
C MET A 251 -5.14 11.50 -10.86
N THR A 252 -5.57 12.57 -10.21
CA THR A 252 -4.82 13.21 -9.11
C THR A 252 -4.68 12.26 -7.92
N ALA A 253 -5.79 11.66 -7.49
CA ALA A 253 -5.80 10.67 -6.42
C ALA A 253 -4.94 9.43 -6.78
N ALA A 254 -5.05 8.93 -8.01
CA ALA A 254 -4.25 7.80 -8.49
C ALA A 254 -2.75 8.12 -8.43
N SER A 255 -2.34 9.32 -8.84
CA SER A 255 -0.94 9.74 -8.85
C SER A 255 -0.36 9.82 -7.42
N ILE A 256 -1.11 10.39 -6.47
CA ILE A 256 -0.70 10.45 -5.05
C ILE A 256 -0.62 9.04 -4.46
N LEU A 257 -1.65 8.23 -4.67
CA LEU A 257 -1.71 6.86 -4.14
C LEU A 257 -0.61 5.99 -4.75
N TRP A 258 -0.30 6.15 -6.05
CA TRP A 258 0.81 5.48 -6.70
C TRP A 258 2.14 5.83 -6.03
N LEU A 259 2.40 7.11 -5.77
CA LEU A 259 3.61 7.56 -5.05
C LEU A 259 3.70 6.95 -3.66
N VAL A 260 2.59 6.94 -2.91
CA VAL A 260 2.54 6.30 -1.58
C VAL A 260 2.87 4.81 -1.67
N CYS A 261 2.33 4.10 -2.67
CA CYS A 261 2.63 2.68 -2.90
C CYS A 261 4.12 2.46 -3.21
N VAL A 262 4.70 3.29 -4.09
CA VAL A 262 6.13 3.25 -4.44
C VAL A 262 7.03 3.41 -3.21
N LEU A 263 6.72 4.39 -2.36
CA LEU A 263 7.48 4.63 -1.14
C LEU A 263 7.32 3.49 -0.13
N GLN A 264 6.11 2.97 0.05
CA GLN A 264 5.85 1.83 0.94
C GLN A 264 6.61 0.58 0.50
N ILE A 265 6.54 0.22 -0.78
CA ILE A 265 7.21 -0.96 -1.34
C ILE A 265 8.72 -0.79 -1.24
N THR A 266 9.25 0.38 -1.65
CA THR A 266 10.68 0.68 -1.56
C THR A 266 11.20 0.51 -0.14
N ARG A 267 10.50 1.10 0.84
CA ARG A 267 10.86 1.00 2.25
C ARG A 267 10.82 -0.44 2.75
N LYS A 268 9.79 -1.20 2.38
CA LYS A 268 9.63 -2.60 2.81
C LYS A 268 10.74 -3.50 2.27
N GLN A 269 11.10 -3.36 0.99
CA GLN A 269 12.22 -4.09 0.41
C GLN A 269 13.56 -3.73 1.07
N GLN A 270 13.76 -2.46 1.44
CA GLN A 270 14.95 -2.05 2.20
C GLN A 270 14.97 -2.61 3.62
N GLU A 271 13.82 -2.60 4.30
CA GLU A 271 13.66 -3.15 5.65
C GLU A 271 13.99 -4.66 5.66
N LEU A 272 13.56 -5.42 4.65
CA LEU A 272 13.88 -6.85 4.52
C LEU A 272 15.39 -7.09 4.45
N VAL A 273 16.12 -6.33 3.65
CA VAL A 273 17.57 -6.48 3.49
C VAL A 273 18.33 -6.00 4.73
N SER A 274 17.87 -4.92 5.38
CA SER A 274 18.50 -4.40 6.60
C SER A 274 18.36 -5.32 7.83
N LYS A 275 17.46 -6.30 7.76
CA LYS A 275 17.25 -7.29 8.81
C LYS A 275 18.17 -8.50 8.67
N ASN A 276 18.96 -8.60 7.60
CA ASN A 276 19.93 -9.69 7.44
C ASN A 276 20.97 -9.62 8.57
N PRO A 277 21.30 -10.78 9.19
CA PRO A 277 22.25 -10.85 10.31
C PRO A 277 23.63 -10.26 9.99
N ASP A 278 24.08 -10.35 8.73
CA ASP A 278 25.40 -9.86 8.28
C ASP A 278 25.55 -8.33 8.21
N THR A 279 24.49 -7.55 8.44
CA THR A 279 24.60 -6.08 8.53
C THR A 279 24.82 -5.57 9.95
N ARG A 280 24.98 -6.46 10.94
CA ARG A 280 25.24 -6.11 12.35
C ARG A 280 26.68 -6.36 12.83
N SER A 281 27.61 -6.73 11.95
CA SER A 281 29.04 -6.85 12.29
C SER A 281 29.82 -5.57 12.01
#